data_AF-A0A535XCW7-F1
#
_entry.id   AF-A0A535XCW7-F1
#
_cell.length_a   1.000
_cell.length_b   1.000
_cell.length_c   1.000
_cell.angle_alpha   90.00
_cell.angle_beta   90.00
_cell.angle_gamma   90.00
#
_symmetry.space_group_name_H-M   'P 1'
#
loop_
_entity.id
_entity.type
_entity.pdbx_description
1 polymer ?
#
loop_
_entity_poly.entity_id
_entity_poly.type
_entity_poly.pdbx_seq_one_letter_code
_entity_poly.pdbx_strand_id
1 'polypeptide(L)' 'MGKTLITSGTIVTAADTYKADVLVDGEKVAMIGKSLKVAGAKRIDATG' A
#
# COMPACT_ATOMS: atom_id res chain seq x y z
N MET A 1 14.47 2.02 9.75
CA MET A 1 13.03 2.35 9.65
C MET A 1 12.26 1.12 9.17
N GLY A 2 10.98 0.98 9.54
CA GLY A 2 10.15 -0.17 9.19
C GLY A 2 9.38 0.01 7.86
N LYS A 3 9.09 -1.10 7.18
CA LYS A 3 8.25 -1.15 5.98
C LYS A 3 6.84 -1.59 6.33
N THR A 4 5.83 -0.92 5.79
CA THR A 4 4.42 -1.29 5.93
C THR A 4 3.81 -1.46 4.55
N LEU A 5 3.23 -2.62 4.28
CA LEU A 5 2.53 -2.93 3.04
C LEU A 5 1.02 -3.01 3.32
N ILE A 6 0.25 -2.09 2.76
CA ILE A 6 -1.21 -2.06 2.81
C ILE A 6 -1.71 -2.76 1.54
N THR A 7 -2.52 -3.81 1.68
CA THR A 7 -2.99 -4.63 0.54
C THR A 7 -4.49 -4.58 0.36
N SER A 8 -4.96 -4.87 -0.85
CA SER A 8 -6.39 -5.01 -1.20
C SER A 8 -7.23 -3.74 -0.97
N GLY A 9 -6.56 -2.58 -0.86
CA GLY A 9 -7.20 -1.31 -0.52
C GLY A 9 -7.85 -0.60 -1.71
N THR A 10 -8.76 0.33 -1.39
CA THR A 10 -9.24 1.35 -2.32
C THR A 10 -8.45 2.63 -2.09
N ILE A 11 -7.64 3.05 -3.06
CA ILE A 11 -6.93 4.33 -3.03
C ILE A 11 -7.88 5.41 -3.51
N VAL A 12 -8.03 6.45 -2.69
CA VAL A 12 -8.83 7.63 -3.01
C VAL A 12 -7.88 8.83 -3.10
N THR A 13 -7.85 9.47 -4.25
CA THR A 13 -7.10 10.70 -4.50
C THR A 13 -8.05 11.81 -4.97
N ALA A 14 -7.52 13.01 -5.17
CA ALA A 14 -8.33 14.11 -5.73
C ALA A 14 -8.76 13.86 -7.19
N ALA A 15 -7.99 13.07 -7.95
CA ALA A 15 -8.27 12.81 -9.37
C ALA A 15 -9.07 11.52 -9.58
N ASP A 16 -8.70 10.47 -8.85
CA ASP A 16 -9.17 9.11 -9.13
C ASP A 16 -9.43 8.29 -7.86
N THR A 17 -10.28 7.27 -8.00
CA THR A 17 -10.49 6.21 -7.02
C THR A 17 -10.24 4.85 -7.67
N TYR A 18 -9.31 4.06 -7.12
CA TYR A 18 -8.94 2.77 -7.71
C TYR A 18 -8.41 1.75 -6.69
N LYS A 19 -8.49 0.46 -7.04
CA LYS A 19 -7.98 -0.64 -6.20
C LYS A 19 -6.48 -0.86 -6.43
N ALA A 20 -5.71 -0.87 -5.35
CA ALA A 20 -4.26 -1.15 -5.35
C ALA A 20 -3.72 -1.40 -3.93
N ASP A 21 -2.47 -1.86 -3.88
CA ASP A 21 -1.64 -1.97 -2.68
C ASP A 21 -0.70 -0.75 -2.58
N VAL A 22 -0.31 -0.40 -1.36
CA VAL A 22 0.60 0.73 -1.05
C VAL A 22 1.71 0.27 -0.14
N LEU A 23 2.97 0.47 -0.55
CA LEU A 23 4.14 0.33 0.32
C LEU A 23 4.51 1.68 0.93
N VAL A 24 4.58 1.72 2.24
CA VAL A 24 5.18 2.81 3.02
C VAL A 24 6.54 2.34 3.54
N ASP A 25 7.59 3.11 3.26
CA ASP A 25 8.95 2.89 3.82
C ASP A 25 9.31 4.09 4.72
N GLY A 26 9.33 3.84 6.03
CA GLY A 26 9.37 4.93 7.02
C GLY A 26 8.11 5.78 6.97
N GLU A 27 8.23 7.01 6.48
CA GLU A 27 7.14 8.01 6.43
C GLU A 27 6.75 8.39 4.99
N LYS A 28 7.27 7.69 3.99
CA LYS A 28 7.03 8.00 2.57
C LYS A 28 6.35 6.84 1.86
N VAL A 29 5.44 7.18 0.94
CA VAL A 29 4.90 6.23 -0.03
C VAL A 29 6.03 5.87 -1.00
N ALA A 30 6.47 4.62 -0.96
CA ALA A 30 7.57 4.13 -1.78
C ALA A 30 7.08 3.49 -3.09
N MET A 31 5.93 2.81 -3.06
CA MET A 31 5.32 2.19 -4.24
C MET A 31 3.80 2.13 -4.13
N ILE A 32 3.12 2.23 -5.27
CA ILE A 32 1.69 1.94 -5.44
C ILE A 32 1.57 0.96 -6.61
N GLY A 33 0.82 -0.13 -6.44
CA GLY A 33 0.67 -1.13 -7.50
C GLY A 33 -0.26 -2.26 -7.10
N LYS A 34 -0.49 -3.22 -7.98
CA LYS A 34 -1.35 -4.38 -7.69
C LYS A 34 -0.51 -5.59 -7.25
N SER A 35 -0.95 -6.27 -6.20
CA SER A 35 -0.35 -7.53 -5.72
C SER A 35 1.14 -7.42 -5.40
N LEU A 36 1.52 -6.37 -4.67
CA LEU A 36 2.91 -6.08 -4.34
C LEU A 36 3.53 -7.18 -3.47
N LYS A 37 4.72 -7.64 -3.85
CA LYS A 37 5.49 -8.64 -3.09
C LYS A 37 6.69 -7.97 -2.43
N VAL A 38 6.53 -7.55 -1.18
CA VAL A 38 7.60 -6.91 -0.40
C VAL A 38 7.95 -7.79 0.80
N ALA A 39 9.21 -8.23 0.86
CA ALA A 39 9.72 -9.01 1.97
C ALA A 39 9.98 -8.12 3.20
N GLY A 40 9.72 -8.66 4.40
CA GLY A 40 10.02 -7.98 5.67
C GLY A 40 9.13 -6.77 5.99
N ALA A 41 8.07 -6.52 5.23
CA ALA A 41 7.09 -5.48 5.53
C ALA A 41 6.00 -6.00 6.48
N LYS A 42 5.60 -5.17 7.44
CA LYS A 42 4.36 -5.38 8.19
C LYS A 42 3.20 -5.31 7.20
N ARG A 43 2.36 -6.35 7.14
CA ARG A 43 1.20 -6.36 6.26
C ARG A 43 -0.06 -5.90 6.98
N ILE A 44 -0.87 -5.11 6.27
CA ILE A 44 -2.19 -4.67 6.67
C ILE A 44 -3.13 -4.97 5.51
N ASP A 45 -4.15 -5.81 5.74
CA ASP A 45 -5.21 -6.05 4.78
C ASP A 45 -6.27 -4.96 4.93
N ALA A 46 -6.52 -4.22 3.85
CA ALA A 46 -7.50 -3.14 3.78
C ALA A 46 -8.75 -3.56 2.98
N THR A 47 -9.07 -4.85 2.98
CA THR A 47 -10.36 -5.35 2.48
C THR A 47 -11.50 -4.78 3.33
N GLY A 48 -12.25 -3.83 2.78
CA GLY A 48 -13.38 -3.13 3.40
C GLY A 48 -13.96 -2.07 2.48
#